data_AF-A0A818AAU9-F1
#
_entry.id   AF-A0A818AAU9-F1
#
_cell.length_a   1.000
_cell.length_b   1.000
_cell.length_c   1.000
_cell.angle_alpha   90.00
_cell.angle_beta   90.00
_cell.angle_gamma   90.00
#
_symmetry.space_group_name_H-M   'P 1'
#
loop_
_entity.id
_entity.type
_entity.pdbx_description
1 polymer ?
#
loop_
_entity_poly.entity_id
_entity_poly.type
_entity_poly.pdbx_seq_one_letter_code
_entity_poly.pdbx_strand_id
1 'polypeptide(L)'
;MASSLQTTDKLIKQCEQLSQLVSNFNKKIEETIATASNDMNHLLASIKQNIQDTTSAVVTDLNEWEQLKRNLSKTQLKGKVQLDVGGRYFSTTVDTLTNEKDTFFTALFSKNWELEKDNEGRIFIDRNGDLFADILEFMRSPGEFILPEDRLRRRLINEAKFYKLKSFLEVLTEPERKIEEAAERERQMKAALFPDDTLLTIELMQKLNEFYGKANQMWALIYKATRDGFEAATFHRLCDDQDPTIVIIRSSDGYLFGGYAAQSWNSAGNYINAINSFLFLLTNANGSQPTKFPYNNNGDGLYGHGGYGPTFGGGHDLHVCDNSNTVNNSYCNIPSSYTSSLGLGQATFTGAHNFQTTEVEVFKLSQ
;
A
#
# COMPACT_ATOMS: atom_id res chain seq x y z
N MET A 1 65.96 -78.08 -33.38
CA MET A 1 64.56 -78.03 -33.84
C MET A 1 63.58 -78.77 -32.91
N ALA A 2 63.91 -79.93 -32.34
CA ALA A 2 62.97 -80.71 -31.49
C ALA A 2 62.54 -80.02 -30.16
N SER A 3 63.40 -79.22 -29.52
CA SER A 3 63.11 -78.56 -28.23
C SER A 3 62.17 -77.34 -28.34
N SER A 4 62.18 -76.61 -29.48
CA SER A 4 61.25 -75.48 -29.66
C SER A 4 59.83 -75.95 -29.95
N LEU A 5 59.68 -77.04 -30.72
CA LEU A 5 58.39 -77.70 -31.03
C LEU A 5 57.67 -78.22 -29.77
N GLN A 6 58.41 -78.82 -28.82
CA GLN A 6 57.84 -79.32 -27.56
C GLN A 6 57.41 -78.19 -26.60
N THR A 7 58.03 -77.01 -26.73
CA THR A 7 57.69 -75.82 -25.93
C THR A 7 56.44 -75.13 -26.47
N THR A 8 56.26 -75.07 -27.80
CA THR A 8 55.05 -74.53 -28.45
C THR A 8 53.79 -75.34 -28.13
N ASP A 9 53.84 -76.68 -28.13
CA ASP A 9 52.67 -77.51 -27.79
C ASP A 9 52.21 -77.33 -26.33
N LYS A 10 53.14 -77.10 -25.41
CA LYS A 10 52.82 -76.82 -24.00
C LYS A 10 52.12 -75.47 -23.84
N LEU A 11 52.57 -74.46 -24.57
CA LEU A 11 51.96 -73.12 -24.62
C LEU A 11 50.54 -73.18 -25.21
N ILE A 12 50.34 -73.95 -26.29
CA ILE A 12 49.01 -74.13 -26.91
C ILE A 12 48.04 -74.76 -25.91
N LYS A 13 48.43 -75.85 -25.22
CA LYS A 13 47.59 -76.47 -24.18
C LYS A 13 47.27 -75.53 -23.01
N GLN A 14 48.23 -74.68 -22.60
CA GLN A 14 47.99 -73.68 -21.56
C GLN A 14 47.01 -72.60 -22.02
N CYS A 15 47.11 -72.14 -23.28
CA CYS A 15 46.15 -71.22 -23.88
C CYS A 15 44.75 -71.82 -23.99
N GLU A 16 44.63 -73.09 -24.37
CA GLU A 16 43.35 -73.81 -24.40
C GLU A 16 42.73 -73.93 -23.00
N GLN A 17 43.53 -74.27 -21.99
CA GLN A 17 43.09 -74.33 -20.58
C GLN A 17 42.64 -72.96 -20.06
N LEU A 18 43.38 -71.89 -20.38
CA LEU A 18 43.02 -70.52 -20.04
C LEU A 18 41.72 -70.09 -20.74
N SER A 19 41.57 -70.42 -22.02
CA SER A 19 40.35 -70.13 -22.78
C SER A 19 39.13 -70.84 -22.18
N GLN A 20 39.27 -72.11 -21.79
CA GLN A 20 38.21 -72.85 -21.11
C GLN A 20 37.88 -72.28 -19.73
N LEU A 21 38.90 -71.85 -18.97
CA LEU A 21 38.70 -71.21 -17.67
C LEU A 21 37.96 -69.87 -17.80
N VAL A 22 38.34 -69.04 -18.77
CA VAL A 22 37.67 -67.77 -19.08
C VAL A 22 36.22 -68.02 -19.51
N SER A 23 35.98 -69.02 -20.37
CA SER A 23 34.63 -69.42 -20.78
C SER A 23 33.76 -69.84 -19.59
N ASN A 24 34.29 -70.69 -18.71
CA ASN A 24 33.57 -71.13 -17.51
C ASN A 24 33.30 -69.97 -16.53
N PHE A 25 34.25 -69.05 -16.39
CA PHE A 25 34.10 -67.87 -15.53
C PHE A 25 33.03 -66.91 -16.08
N ASN A 26 33.04 -66.66 -17.39
CA ASN A 26 32.03 -65.84 -18.06
C ASN A 26 30.63 -66.45 -17.90
N LYS A 27 30.49 -67.77 -18.09
CA LYS A 27 29.22 -68.47 -17.88
C LYS A 27 28.70 -68.29 -16.44
N LYS A 28 29.59 -68.39 -15.45
CA LYS A 28 29.22 -68.20 -14.04
C LYS A 28 28.82 -66.75 -13.73
N ILE A 29 29.46 -65.78 -14.37
CA ILE A 29 29.03 -64.36 -14.29
C ILE A 29 27.63 -64.19 -14.87
N GLU A 30 27.37 -64.72 -16.06
CA GLU A 30 26.06 -64.64 -16.72
C GLU A 30 24.95 -65.28 -15.87
N GLU A 31 25.20 -66.46 -15.32
CA GLU A 31 24.26 -67.15 -14.41
C GLU A 31 24.00 -66.32 -13.13
N THR A 32 25.04 -65.70 -12.57
CA THR A 32 24.91 -64.84 -11.39
C THR A 32 24.11 -63.57 -11.69
N ILE A 33 24.38 -62.91 -12.83
CA ILE A 33 23.64 -61.73 -13.29
C ILE A 33 22.17 -62.07 -13.56
N ALA A 34 21.91 -63.21 -14.19
CA ALA A 34 20.55 -63.67 -14.46
C ALA A 34 19.76 -63.93 -13.17
N THR A 35 20.40 -64.58 -12.19
CA THR A 35 19.81 -64.84 -10.88
C THR A 35 19.51 -63.53 -10.14
N ALA A 36 20.49 -62.63 -10.05
CA ALA A 36 20.32 -61.33 -9.40
C ALA A 36 19.24 -60.46 -10.08
N SER A 37 19.14 -60.51 -11.41
CA SER A 37 18.08 -59.81 -12.15
C SER A 37 16.70 -60.38 -11.86
N ASN A 38 16.59 -61.70 -11.73
CA ASN A 38 15.33 -62.36 -11.41
C ASN A 38 14.87 -62.04 -9.98
N ASP A 39 15.79 -62.08 -9.01
CA ASP A 39 15.51 -61.71 -7.63
C ASP A 39 15.08 -60.24 -7.51
N MET A 40 15.77 -59.34 -8.23
CA MET A 40 15.40 -57.92 -8.28
C MET A 40 14.00 -57.71 -8.88
N ASN A 41 13.66 -58.43 -9.95
CA ASN A 41 12.32 -58.36 -10.55
C ASN A 41 11.24 -58.87 -9.59
N HIS A 42 11.50 -59.94 -8.85
CA HIS A 42 10.57 -60.46 -7.85
C HIS A 42 10.37 -59.47 -6.68
N LEU A 43 11.45 -58.82 -6.25
CA LEU A 43 11.41 -57.80 -5.20
C LEU A 43 10.61 -56.57 -5.66
N LEU A 44 10.83 -56.12 -6.91
CA LEU A 44 10.07 -55.02 -7.52
C LEU A 44 8.58 -55.35 -7.63
N ALA A 45 8.21 -56.58 -8.01
CA ALA A 45 6.82 -57.01 -8.06
C ALA A 45 6.16 -56.97 -6.68
N SER A 46 6.88 -57.46 -5.65
CA SER A 46 6.39 -57.48 -4.26
C SER A 46 6.20 -56.06 -3.71
N ILE A 47 7.12 -55.14 -3.99
CA ILE A 47 7.01 -53.73 -3.58
C ILE A 47 5.80 -53.06 -4.26
N LYS A 48 5.61 -53.29 -5.57
CA LYS A 48 4.45 -52.74 -6.29
C LYS A 48 3.13 -53.20 -5.68
N GLN A 49 3.02 -54.48 -5.35
CA GLN A 49 1.81 -55.02 -4.75
C GLN A 49 1.52 -54.39 -3.38
N ASN A 50 2.53 -54.31 -2.50
CA ASN A 50 2.35 -53.66 -1.19
C ASN A 50 1.94 -52.19 -1.30
N ILE A 51 2.50 -51.44 -2.25
CA ILE A 51 2.10 -50.05 -2.49
C ILE A 51 0.63 -50.00 -2.93
N GLN A 52 0.22 -50.88 -3.84
CA GLN A 52 -1.14 -50.92 -4.34
C GLN A 52 -2.16 -51.28 -3.24
N ASP A 53 -1.82 -52.25 -2.38
CA ASP A 53 -2.66 -52.67 -1.26
C ASP A 53 -2.78 -51.56 -0.21
N THR A 54 -1.66 -50.91 0.15
CA THR A 54 -1.63 -49.78 1.09
C THR A 54 -2.43 -48.59 0.55
N THR A 55 -2.29 -48.28 -0.74
CA THR A 55 -3.04 -47.19 -1.39
C THR A 55 -4.54 -47.48 -1.36
N SER A 56 -4.94 -48.71 -1.63
CA SER A 56 -6.34 -49.13 -1.64
C SER A 56 -6.97 -49.05 -0.25
N ALA A 57 -6.23 -49.46 0.80
CA ALA A 57 -6.67 -49.32 2.18
C ALA A 57 -6.89 -47.84 2.56
N VAL A 58 -5.92 -46.96 2.28
CA VAL A 58 -6.02 -45.52 2.59
C VAL A 58 -7.16 -44.85 1.83
N VAL A 59 -7.39 -45.21 0.56
CA VAL A 59 -8.52 -44.70 -0.23
C VAL A 59 -9.86 -45.16 0.37
N THR A 60 -9.92 -46.39 0.88
CA THR A 60 -11.13 -46.92 1.53
C THR A 60 -11.43 -46.14 2.82
N ASP A 61 -10.44 -45.95 3.69
CA ASP A 61 -10.57 -45.16 4.91
C ASP A 61 -11.01 -43.70 4.60
N LEU A 62 -10.44 -43.08 3.57
CA LEU A 62 -10.83 -41.75 3.09
C LEU A 62 -12.31 -41.71 2.67
N ASN A 63 -12.75 -42.70 1.89
CA ASN A 63 -14.13 -42.79 1.43
C ASN A 63 -15.11 -43.02 2.58
N GLU A 64 -14.78 -43.88 3.52
CA GLU A 64 -15.57 -44.10 4.74
C GLU A 64 -15.68 -42.81 5.56
N TRP A 65 -14.58 -42.07 5.69
CA TRP A 65 -14.55 -40.80 6.41
C TRP A 65 -15.35 -39.69 5.70
N GLU A 66 -15.32 -39.64 4.36
CA GLU A 66 -16.17 -38.75 3.57
C GLU A 66 -17.65 -39.11 3.70
N GLN A 67 -17.99 -40.39 3.70
CA GLN A 67 -19.36 -40.86 3.95
C GLN A 67 -19.82 -40.49 5.36
N LEU A 68 -18.96 -40.67 6.38
CA LEU A 68 -19.25 -40.25 7.75
C LEU A 68 -19.50 -38.74 7.83
N LYS A 69 -18.67 -37.91 7.18
CA LYS A 69 -18.89 -36.46 7.06
C LYS A 69 -20.22 -36.12 6.39
N ARG A 70 -20.57 -36.80 5.30
CA ARG A 70 -21.87 -36.60 4.62
C ARG A 70 -23.05 -37.04 5.47
N ASN A 71 -22.91 -38.09 6.27
CA ASN A 71 -23.98 -38.57 7.16
C ASN A 71 -24.13 -37.66 8.38
N LEU A 72 -23.01 -37.15 8.92
CA LEU A 72 -23.00 -36.12 9.97
C LEU A 72 -23.59 -34.79 9.49
N SER A 73 -23.33 -34.39 8.24
CA SER A 73 -23.95 -33.18 7.67
C SER A 73 -25.44 -33.36 7.39
N LYS A 74 -25.90 -34.58 7.08
CA LYS A 74 -27.32 -34.94 7.02
C LYS A 74 -28.00 -34.98 8.41
N THR A 75 -27.24 -35.08 9.50
CA THR A 75 -27.71 -34.91 10.88
C THR A 75 -27.71 -33.45 11.33
N GLN A 76 -27.96 -32.52 10.39
CA GLN A 76 -28.29 -31.14 10.71
C GLN A 76 -29.47 -31.13 11.70
N LEU A 77 -29.27 -30.53 12.88
CA LEU A 77 -30.32 -30.22 13.85
C LEU A 77 -31.29 -29.21 13.22
N LYS A 78 -32.13 -29.65 12.28
CA LYS A 78 -33.23 -28.84 11.74
C LYS A 78 -34.29 -28.76 12.82
N GLY A 79 -34.41 -27.59 13.43
CA GLY A 79 -35.36 -27.39 14.51
C GLY A 79 -35.47 -25.93 14.94
N LYS A 80 -36.65 -25.58 15.43
CA LYS A 80 -36.86 -24.35 16.18
C LYS A 80 -36.07 -24.44 17.48
N VAL A 81 -35.36 -23.38 17.83
CA VAL A 81 -34.63 -23.25 19.10
C VAL A 81 -35.19 -22.07 19.89
N GLN A 82 -35.13 -22.19 21.21
CA GLN A 82 -35.45 -21.12 22.13
C GLN A 82 -34.19 -20.75 22.93
N LEU A 83 -33.93 -19.45 23.02
CA LEU A 83 -32.77 -18.89 23.71
C LEU A 83 -33.25 -17.96 24.83
N ASP A 84 -32.57 -17.98 25.96
CA ASP A 84 -32.61 -16.93 26.97
C ASP A 84 -31.28 -16.16 26.92
N VAL A 85 -31.32 -14.91 26.46
CA VAL A 85 -30.14 -14.05 26.35
C VAL A 85 -30.21 -12.94 27.38
N GLY A 86 -29.56 -13.16 28.53
CA GLY A 86 -29.56 -12.23 29.66
C GLY A 86 -30.95 -11.84 30.17
N GLY A 87 -31.92 -12.77 30.14
CA GLY A 87 -33.30 -12.57 30.56
C GLY A 87 -34.27 -12.16 29.45
N ARG A 88 -33.81 -11.99 28.21
CA ARG A 88 -34.69 -11.80 27.04
C ARG A 88 -34.81 -13.09 26.24
N TYR A 89 -36.05 -13.48 25.96
CA TYR A 89 -36.35 -14.73 25.28
C TYR A 89 -36.47 -14.56 23.77
N PHE A 90 -35.81 -15.45 23.03
CA PHE A 90 -35.82 -15.46 21.56
C PHE A 90 -36.24 -16.82 21.03
N SER A 91 -36.84 -16.82 19.85
CA SER A 91 -37.08 -18.04 19.08
C SER A 91 -36.65 -17.87 17.64
N THR A 92 -35.92 -18.86 17.14
CA THR A 92 -35.34 -18.87 15.79
C THR A 92 -35.07 -20.30 15.34
N THR A 93 -34.35 -20.51 14.25
CA THR A 93 -33.90 -21.83 13.79
C THR A 93 -32.40 -22.00 14.02
N VAL A 94 -31.96 -23.25 14.14
CA VAL A 94 -30.52 -23.58 14.15
C VAL A 94 -29.87 -23.05 12.87
N ASP A 95 -30.53 -23.19 11.71
CA ASP A 95 -30.03 -22.70 10.42
C ASP A 95 -29.70 -21.20 10.44
N THR A 96 -30.57 -20.36 11.01
CA THR A 96 -30.29 -18.92 11.19
C THR A 96 -29.05 -18.70 12.05
N LEU A 97 -28.94 -19.43 13.17
CA LEU A 97 -27.82 -19.27 14.10
C LEU A 97 -26.49 -19.79 13.53
N THR A 98 -26.53 -20.81 12.67
CA THR A 98 -25.35 -21.46 12.08
C THR A 98 -25.11 -21.08 10.62
N ASN A 99 -25.72 -19.99 10.13
CA ASN A 99 -25.57 -19.53 8.76
C ASN A 99 -24.10 -19.14 8.44
N GLU A 100 -23.41 -18.55 9.42
CA GLU A 100 -21.99 -18.25 9.33
C GLU A 100 -21.16 -19.30 10.10
N LYS A 101 -20.07 -19.77 9.46
CA LYS A 101 -19.14 -20.77 10.02
C LYS A 101 -18.17 -20.14 11.03
N ASP A 102 -17.62 -20.96 11.91
CA ASP A 102 -16.60 -20.57 12.90
C ASP A 102 -17.05 -19.49 13.89
N THR A 103 -18.35 -19.47 14.19
CA THR A 103 -19.01 -18.56 15.12
C THR A 103 -19.25 -19.23 16.48
N PHE A 104 -19.56 -18.42 17.50
CA PHE A 104 -20.05 -18.90 18.79
C PHE A 104 -21.22 -19.89 18.63
N PHE A 105 -22.17 -19.60 17.74
CA PHE A 105 -23.35 -20.43 17.54
C PHE A 105 -23.01 -21.77 16.87
N THR A 106 -22.10 -21.79 15.90
CA THR A 106 -21.67 -23.07 15.32
C THR A 106 -20.94 -23.96 16.33
N ALA A 107 -20.22 -23.37 17.28
CA ALA A 107 -19.63 -24.10 18.40
C ALA A 107 -20.72 -24.57 19.39
N LEU A 108 -21.70 -23.73 19.69
CA LEU A 108 -22.83 -24.02 20.58
C LEU A 108 -23.63 -25.25 20.14
N PHE A 109 -23.83 -25.44 18.84
CA PHE A 109 -24.53 -26.60 18.28
C PHE A 109 -23.60 -27.76 17.86
N SER A 110 -22.31 -27.68 18.19
CA SER A 110 -21.37 -28.80 18.00
C SER A 110 -21.53 -29.84 19.12
N LYS A 111 -21.24 -31.12 18.84
CA LYS A 111 -21.49 -32.28 19.73
C LYS A 111 -20.73 -32.28 21.09
N ASN A 112 -20.05 -31.20 21.45
CA ASN A 112 -19.10 -31.15 22.58
C ASN A 112 -19.45 -30.14 23.68
N TRP A 113 -20.64 -29.54 23.68
CA TRP A 113 -21.04 -28.56 24.70
C TRP A 113 -22.19 -29.09 25.56
N GLU A 114 -21.99 -29.14 26.88
CA GLU A 114 -23.09 -29.25 27.85
C GLU A 114 -23.79 -27.89 27.89
N LEU A 115 -24.97 -27.81 27.26
CA LEU A 115 -25.74 -26.58 27.20
C LEU A 115 -26.43 -26.32 28.54
N GLU A 116 -26.09 -25.22 29.20
CA GLU A 116 -26.87 -24.70 30.30
C GLU A 116 -28.27 -24.32 29.78
N LYS A 117 -29.28 -24.93 30.38
CA LYS A 117 -30.68 -24.68 30.09
C LYS A 117 -31.38 -24.16 31.32
N ASP A 118 -32.32 -23.26 31.11
CA ASP A 118 -33.21 -22.84 32.19
C ASP A 118 -34.29 -23.89 32.51
N ASN A 119 -35.16 -23.54 33.46
CA ASN A 119 -36.23 -24.42 33.94
C ASN A 119 -37.26 -24.77 32.84
N GLU A 120 -37.35 -24.00 31.77
CA GLU A 120 -38.19 -24.26 30.61
C GLU A 120 -37.44 -24.95 29.44
N GLY A 121 -36.16 -25.28 29.62
CA GLY A 121 -35.35 -25.99 28.64
C GLY A 121 -34.76 -25.11 27.52
N ARG A 122 -34.79 -23.78 27.67
CA ARG A 122 -34.22 -22.82 26.71
C ARG A 122 -32.71 -22.71 26.92
N ILE A 123 -31.95 -22.50 25.85
CA ILE A 123 -30.48 -22.37 25.96
C ILE A 123 -30.16 -20.99 26.53
N PHE A 124 -29.42 -20.95 27.63
CA PHE A 124 -29.02 -19.71 28.27
C PHE A 124 -27.73 -19.13 27.67
N ILE A 125 -27.70 -17.82 27.45
CA ILE A 125 -26.54 -17.06 27.00
C ILE A 125 -26.43 -15.80 27.87
N ASP A 126 -25.38 -15.73 28.69
CA ASP A 126 -25.14 -14.59 29.58
C ASP A 126 -24.59 -13.36 28.82
N ARG A 127 -25.46 -12.72 28.02
CA ARG A 127 -25.15 -11.56 27.17
C ARG A 127 -26.32 -10.58 27.14
N ASN A 128 -26.10 -9.43 26.51
CA ASN A 128 -27.12 -8.39 26.41
C ASN A 128 -28.21 -8.75 25.38
N GLY A 129 -29.39 -9.13 25.87
CA GLY A 129 -30.54 -9.47 25.03
C GLY A 129 -31.07 -8.32 24.17
N ASP A 130 -30.83 -7.05 24.51
CA ASP A 130 -31.24 -5.92 23.66
C ASP A 130 -30.43 -5.86 22.38
N LEU A 131 -29.11 -5.93 22.51
CA LEU A 131 -28.20 -5.96 21.37
C LEU A 131 -28.31 -7.26 20.57
N PHE A 132 -28.69 -8.36 21.23
CA PHE A 132 -28.92 -9.62 20.54
C PHE A 132 -30.12 -9.58 19.59
N ALA A 133 -31.10 -8.70 19.81
CA ALA A 133 -32.22 -8.54 18.89
C ALA A 133 -31.74 -8.05 17.51
N ASP A 134 -30.87 -7.02 17.49
CA ASP A 134 -30.26 -6.51 16.25
C ASP A 134 -29.34 -7.55 15.58
N ILE A 135 -28.58 -8.32 16.38
CA ILE A 135 -27.76 -9.42 15.87
C ILE A 135 -28.63 -10.47 15.19
N LEU A 136 -29.72 -10.87 15.84
CA LEU A 136 -30.61 -11.88 15.30
C LEU A 136 -31.34 -11.39 14.04
N GLU A 137 -31.67 -10.10 13.96
CA GLU A 137 -32.20 -9.46 12.76
C GLU A 137 -31.19 -9.51 11.61
N PHE A 138 -29.93 -9.14 11.87
CA PHE A 138 -28.85 -9.30 10.90
C PHE A 138 -28.69 -10.76 10.43
N MET A 139 -28.68 -11.73 11.35
CA MET A 139 -28.51 -13.15 11.02
C MET A 139 -29.67 -13.71 10.16
N ARG A 140 -30.86 -13.12 10.26
CA ARG A 140 -32.02 -13.48 9.42
C ARG A 140 -31.92 -12.88 8.02
N SER A 141 -31.56 -11.61 7.92
CA SER A 141 -31.53 -10.86 6.66
C SER A 141 -30.30 -9.95 6.55
N PRO A 142 -29.08 -10.49 6.29
CA PRO A 142 -27.86 -9.69 6.30
C PRO A 142 -27.86 -8.51 5.31
N GLY A 143 -28.51 -8.71 4.15
CA GLY A 143 -28.59 -7.69 3.09
C GLY A 143 -29.59 -6.55 3.35
N GLU A 144 -30.46 -6.69 4.35
CA GLU A 144 -31.48 -5.69 4.70
C GLU A 144 -31.15 -4.98 6.03
N PHE A 145 -30.04 -5.33 6.67
CA PHE A 145 -29.66 -4.75 7.95
C PHE A 145 -29.34 -3.26 7.81
N ILE A 146 -30.08 -2.42 8.53
CA ILE A 146 -29.88 -0.98 8.56
C ILE A 146 -28.88 -0.64 9.65
N LEU A 147 -27.81 0.07 9.28
CA LEU A 147 -26.79 0.49 10.23
C LEU A 147 -27.38 1.45 11.28
N PRO A 148 -27.22 1.14 12.58
CA PRO A 148 -27.71 2.00 13.64
C PRO A 148 -26.75 3.16 13.92
N GLU A 149 -27.20 4.11 14.75
CA GLU A 149 -26.40 5.23 15.24
C GLU A 149 -25.10 4.79 15.93
N ASP A 150 -24.09 5.66 15.93
CA ASP A 150 -22.73 5.35 16.36
C ASP A 150 -22.61 4.77 17.78
N ARG A 151 -23.49 5.19 18.70
CA ARG A 151 -23.46 4.67 20.08
C ARG A 151 -23.92 3.22 20.12
N LEU A 152 -25.01 2.89 19.44
CA LEU A 152 -25.53 1.52 19.36
C LEU A 152 -24.60 0.64 18.52
N ARG A 153 -24.13 1.14 17.37
CA ARG A 153 -23.16 0.48 16.49
C ARG A 153 -21.92 0.01 17.25
N ARG A 154 -21.30 0.89 18.06
CA ARG A 154 -20.13 0.53 18.89
C ARG A 154 -20.42 -0.58 19.92
N ARG A 155 -21.63 -0.61 20.47
CA ARG A 155 -22.05 -1.67 21.39
C ARG A 155 -22.26 -2.99 20.63
N LEU A 156 -22.88 -2.95 19.46
CA LEU A 156 -23.06 -4.11 18.59
C LEU A 156 -21.73 -4.68 18.12
N ILE A 157 -20.71 -3.85 17.86
CA ILE A 157 -19.36 -4.32 17.53
C ILE A 157 -18.80 -5.22 18.65
N ASN A 158 -19.02 -4.87 19.91
CA ASN A 158 -18.55 -5.69 21.03
C ASN A 158 -19.28 -7.03 21.13
N GLU A 159 -20.59 -7.06 20.87
CA GLU A 159 -21.34 -8.31 20.81
C GLU A 159 -20.96 -9.15 19.60
N ALA A 160 -20.81 -8.55 18.41
CA ALA A 160 -20.39 -9.24 17.20
C ALA A 160 -19.00 -9.88 17.37
N LYS A 161 -18.07 -9.22 18.09
CA LYS A 161 -16.79 -9.81 18.51
C LYS A 161 -16.97 -11.00 19.43
N PHE A 162 -17.84 -10.90 20.44
CA PHE A 162 -18.14 -12.00 21.37
C PHE A 162 -18.69 -13.22 20.63
N TYR A 163 -19.71 -13.02 19.77
CA TYR A 163 -20.32 -14.10 18.99
C TYR A 163 -19.47 -14.55 17.79
N LYS A 164 -18.35 -13.88 17.52
CA LYS A 164 -17.44 -14.12 16.39
C LYS A 164 -18.13 -14.04 15.03
N LEU A 165 -19.06 -13.10 14.87
CA LEU A 165 -19.79 -12.84 13.61
C LEU A 165 -18.97 -11.91 12.72
N LYS A 166 -18.13 -12.45 11.85
CA LYS A 166 -17.23 -11.69 10.98
C LYS A 166 -18.03 -10.86 9.99
N SER A 167 -19.04 -11.47 9.37
CA SER A 167 -19.89 -10.77 8.39
C SER A 167 -20.59 -9.56 9.01
N PHE A 168 -21.02 -9.67 10.27
CA PHE A 168 -21.63 -8.55 10.98
C PHE A 168 -20.63 -7.47 11.35
N LEU A 169 -19.43 -7.87 11.78
CA LEU A 169 -18.34 -6.93 12.07
C LEU A 169 -17.94 -6.12 10.84
N GLU A 170 -17.87 -6.75 9.66
CA GLU A 170 -17.61 -6.06 8.40
C GLU A 170 -18.64 -4.95 8.19
N VAL A 171 -19.94 -5.28 8.22
CA VAL A 171 -21.01 -4.29 8.06
C VAL A 171 -20.93 -3.16 9.08
N LEU A 172 -20.72 -3.48 10.36
CA LEU A 172 -20.66 -2.47 11.44
C LEU A 172 -19.43 -1.54 11.34
N THR A 173 -18.35 -1.99 10.70
CA THR A 173 -17.08 -1.23 10.58
C THR A 173 -16.89 -0.58 9.21
N GLU A 174 -17.72 -0.89 8.22
CA GLU A 174 -17.70 -0.28 6.88
C GLU A 174 -17.58 1.25 6.86
N PRO A 175 -18.33 2.03 7.69
CA PRO A 175 -18.22 3.49 7.69
C PRO A 175 -16.81 3.98 8.07
N GLU A 176 -16.21 3.37 9.09
CA GLU A 176 -14.86 3.72 9.56
C GLU A 176 -13.79 3.33 8.52
N ARG A 177 -13.94 2.15 7.91
CA ARG A 177 -13.06 1.68 6.84
C ARG A 177 -13.04 2.62 5.65
N LYS A 178 -14.22 3.09 5.19
CA LYS A 178 -14.32 4.03 4.07
C LYS A 178 -13.67 5.38 4.37
N ILE A 179 -13.79 5.87 5.60
CA ILE A 179 -13.14 7.11 6.03
C ILE A 179 -11.62 6.95 5.98
N GLU A 180 -11.10 5.85 6.55
CA GLU A 180 -9.66 5.58 6.54
C GLU A 180 -9.12 5.40 5.11
N GLU A 181 -9.84 4.68 4.25
CA GLU A 181 -9.47 4.52 2.83
C GLU A 181 -9.46 5.85 2.07
N ALA A 182 -10.40 6.75 2.35
CA ALA A 182 -10.42 8.09 1.74
C ALA A 182 -9.24 8.93 2.21
N ALA A 183 -8.96 8.94 3.52
CA ALA A 183 -7.81 9.65 4.09
C ALA A 183 -6.48 9.11 3.56
N GLU A 184 -6.35 7.79 3.40
CA GLU A 184 -5.16 7.18 2.84
C GLU A 184 -4.96 7.52 1.36
N ARG A 185 -6.04 7.51 0.57
CA ARG A 185 -5.98 8.00 -0.83
C ARG A 185 -5.57 9.46 -0.91
N GLU A 186 -6.05 10.29 0.02
CA GLU A 186 -5.68 11.71 0.11
C GLU A 186 -4.19 11.87 0.40
N ARG A 187 -3.65 11.13 1.38
CA ARG A 187 -2.20 11.10 1.70
C ARG A 187 -1.36 10.67 0.51
N GLN A 188 -1.76 9.58 -0.17
CA GLN A 188 -1.06 9.07 -1.34
C GLN A 188 -1.06 10.08 -2.50
N MET A 189 -2.19 10.76 -2.73
CA MET A 189 -2.29 11.81 -3.74
C MET A 189 -1.39 13.00 -3.41
N LYS A 190 -1.33 13.41 -2.14
CA LYS A 190 -0.44 14.48 -1.69
C LYS A 190 1.01 14.12 -1.97
N ALA A 191 1.46 12.95 -1.51
CA ALA A 191 2.81 12.45 -1.70
C ALA A 191 3.20 12.29 -3.19
N ALA A 192 2.22 12.06 -4.08
CA ALA A 192 2.44 11.96 -5.52
C ALA A 192 2.61 13.32 -6.23
N LEU A 193 2.30 14.43 -5.56
CA LEU A 193 2.39 15.78 -6.12
C LEU A 193 3.53 16.58 -5.46
N PHE A 194 3.55 16.62 -4.12
CA PHE A 194 4.54 17.34 -3.30
C PHE A 194 4.81 16.54 -2.00
N PRO A 195 6.03 16.63 -1.41
CA PRO A 195 6.36 15.90 -0.19
C PRO A 195 5.49 16.29 1.02
N ASP A 196 5.35 15.35 1.96
CA ASP A 196 4.73 15.60 3.26
C ASP A 196 5.55 16.65 4.02
N ASP A 197 4.86 17.68 4.54
CA ASP A 197 5.43 18.91 5.17
C ASP A 197 5.60 20.15 4.26
N THR A 198 4.86 20.26 3.15
CA THR A 198 4.75 21.54 2.41
C THR A 198 3.64 22.46 2.93
N LEU A 199 3.79 23.77 2.68
CA LEU A 199 2.78 24.82 2.86
C LEU A 199 1.44 24.58 2.14
N LEU A 200 1.42 23.70 1.14
CA LEU A 200 0.29 23.55 0.23
C LEU A 200 -0.78 22.55 0.69
N THR A 201 -2.04 22.92 0.46
CA THR A 201 -3.17 21.96 0.42
C THR A 201 -3.22 21.26 -0.95
N ILE A 202 -3.92 20.14 -1.06
CA ILE A 202 -4.07 19.41 -2.34
C ILE A 202 -4.67 20.30 -3.43
N GLU A 203 -5.65 21.13 -3.09
CA GLU A 203 -6.27 22.07 -4.04
C GLU A 203 -5.24 23.04 -4.62
N LEU A 204 -4.34 23.57 -3.77
CA LEU A 204 -3.28 24.47 -4.22
C LEU A 204 -2.21 23.75 -5.04
N MET A 205 -1.86 22.50 -4.69
CA MET A 205 -0.95 21.66 -5.49
C MET A 205 -1.51 21.43 -6.90
N GLN A 206 -2.79 21.07 -6.99
CA GLN A 206 -3.48 20.89 -8.27
C GLN A 206 -3.52 22.20 -9.06
N LYS A 207 -3.77 23.33 -8.39
CA LYS A 207 -3.76 24.65 -9.03
C LYS A 207 -2.39 25.03 -9.59
N LEU A 208 -1.30 24.73 -8.87
CA LEU A 208 0.06 24.95 -9.39
C LEU A 208 0.35 24.07 -10.60
N ASN A 209 -0.09 22.81 -10.58
CA ASN A 209 0.01 21.91 -11.74
C ASN A 209 -0.82 22.37 -12.95
N GLU A 210 -2.01 22.94 -12.70
CA GLU A 210 -2.81 23.61 -13.73
C GLU A 210 -2.06 24.82 -14.32
N PHE A 211 -1.45 25.66 -13.47
CA PHE A 211 -0.64 26.81 -13.92
C PHE A 211 0.59 26.38 -14.70
N TYR A 212 1.24 25.29 -14.31
CA TYR A 212 2.35 24.69 -15.03
C TYR A 212 1.90 24.10 -16.39
N GLY A 213 0.65 23.64 -16.48
CA GLY A 213 0.06 23.06 -17.69
C GLY A 213 0.11 21.53 -17.76
N LYS A 214 0.44 20.85 -16.65
CA LYS A 214 0.36 19.38 -16.52
C LYS A 214 -0.24 19.01 -15.18
N ALA A 215 -1.42 18.37 -15.20
CA ALA A 215 -2.22 18.10 -14.00
C ALA A 215 -1.52 17.20 -12.96
N ASN A 216 -0.73 16.22 -13.40
CA ASN A 216 -0.11 15.21 -12.56
C ASN A 216 1.41 15.30 -12.59
N GLN A 217 1.94 16.49 -12.32
CA GLN A 217 3.37 16.69 -12.18
C GLN A 217 3.78 16.51 -10.71
N MET A 218 4.90 15.79 -10.52
CA MET A 218 5.51 15.60 -9.22
C MET A 218 6.68 16.58 -9.05
N TRP A 219 6.80 17.10 -7.84
CA TRP A 219 7.81 18.07 -7.45
C TRP A 219 8.61 17.58 -6.25
N ALA A 220 9.91 17.85 -6.23
CA ALA A 220 10.81 17.48 -5.14
C ALA A 220 11.25 18.74 -4.38
N LEU A 221 11.04 18.76 -3.06
CA LEU A 221 11.50 19.85 -2.19
C LEU A 221 13.03 19.87 -2.14
N ILE A 222 13.64 20.97 -2.56
CA ILE A 222 15.10 21.15 -2.55
C ILE A 222 15.57 22.19 -1.54
N TYR A 223 14.69 23.11 -1.14
CA TYR A 223 14.99 24.12 -0.13
C TYR A 223 13.74 24.43 0.68
N LYS A 224 13.90 24.50 2.00
CA LYS A 224 12.88 24.95 2.94
C LYS A 224 13.55 25.85 3.96
N ALA A 225 13.23 27.14 3.96
CA ALA A 225 13.95 28.14 4.74
C ALA A 225 13.94 27.85 6.25
N THR A 226 12.84 27.32 6.80
CA THR A 226 12.77 26.92 8.22
C THR A 226 13.65 25.70 8.57
N ARG A 227 14.00 24.88 7.58
CA ARG A 227 14.90 23.72 7.73
C ARG A 227 16.35 24.10 7.44
N ASP A 228 16.57 24.84 6.36
CA ASP A 228 17.90 25.05 5.76
C ASP A 228 18.54 26.39 6.14
N GLY A 229 17.76 27.36 6.62
CA GLY A 229 18.18 28.74 6.89
C GLY A 229 17.55 29.74 5.91
N PHE A 230 17.38 30.99 6.35
CA PHE A 230 16.78 32.09 5.55
C PHE A 230 17.81 32.93 4.79
N GLU A 231 19.09 32.55 4.85
CA GLU A 231 20.16 33.26 4.16
C GLU A 231 20.08 33.07 2.65
N ALA A 232 20.27 34.14 1.89
CA ALA A 232 20.32 34.13 0.43
C ALA A 232 21.37 33.14 -0.10
N ALA A 233 22.53 33.08 0.57
CA ALA A 233 23.59 32.13 0.23
C ALA A 233 23.15 30.67 0.36
N THR A 234 22.28 30.36 1.31
CA THR A 234 21.71 29.01 1.50
C THR A 234 20.75 28.66 0.37
N PHE A 235 19.86 29.59 -0.01
CA PHE A 235 18.99 29.43 -1.18
C PHE A 235 19.81 29.12 -2.43
N HIS A 236 20.81 29.94 -2.75
CA HIS A 236 21.63 29.76 -3.96
C HIS A 236 22.41 28.45 -3.95
N ARG A 237 22.98 28.04 -2.80
CA ARG A 237 23.67 26.76 -2.67
C ARG A 237 22.79 25.54 -2.99
N LEU A 238 21.48 25.65 -2.76
CA LEU A 238 20.53 24.54 -2.94
C LEU A 238 19.70 24.63 -4.23
N CYS A 239 19.50 25.84 -4.77
CA CYS A 239 18.56 26.10 -5.86
C CYS A 239 19.22 26.53 -7.17
N ASP A 240 20.48 26.97 -7.17
CA ASP A 240 21.20 27.24 -8.41
C ASP A 240 21.31 25.97 -9.26
N ASP A 241 21.18 26.12 -10.58
CA ASP A 241 21.21 25.02 -11.56
C ASP A 241 20.17 23.90 -11.31
N GLN A 242 19.07 24.17 -10.58
CA GLN A 242 18.00 23.21 -10.30
C GLN A 242 16.74 23.41 -11.16
N ASP A 243 16.83 24.07 -12.31
CA ASP A 243 15.66 24.35 -13.14
C ASP A 243 14.96 23.09 -13.68
N PRO A 244 13.63 23.19 -13.93
CA PRO A 244 12.79 24.30 -13.52
C PRO A 244 12.39 24.20 -12.03
N THR A 245 12.12 25.34 -11.41
CA THR A 245 11.74 25.42 -9.98
C THR A 245 10.44 26.18 -9.74
N ILE A 246 9.68 25.77 -8.73
CA ILE A 246 8.58 26.52 -8.12
C ILE A 246 9.07 27.06 -6.77
N VAL A 247 8.98 28.37 -6.59
CA VAL A 247 9.23 29.06 -5.32
C VAL A 247 7.89 29.39 -4.70
N ILE A 248 7.68 28.98 -3.44
CA ILE A 248 6.48 29.22 -2.65
C ILE A 248 6.88 29.99 -1.40
N ILE A 249 6.23 31.12 -1.17
CA ILE A 249 6.51 32.05 -0.09
C ILE A 249 5.27 32.11 0.80
N ARG A 250 5.47 32.01 2.12
CA ARG A 250 4.46 32.40 3.12
C ARG A 250 4.89 33.70 3.77
N SER A 251 4.08 34.75 3.66
CA SER A 251 4.35 36.01 4.39
C SER A 251 4.13 35.87 5.90
N SER A 252 4.54 36.88 6.67
CA SER A 252 4.19 37.01 8.10
C SER A 252 2.68 37.05 8.36
N ASP A 253 1.91 37.58 7.41
CA ASP A 253 0.44 37.64 7.47
C ASP A 253 -0.24 36.33 7.01
N GLY A 254 0.55 35.31 6.65
CA GLY A 254 0.05 33.99 6.27
C GLY A 254 -0.38 33.84 4.80
N TYR A 255 -0.09 34.82 3.94
CA TYR A 255 -0.44 34.77 2.52
C TYR A 255 0.55 33.91 1.73
N LEU A 256 0.04 33.15 0.76
CA LEU A 256 0.79 32.22 -0.08
C LEU A 256 0.87 32.73 -1.52
N PHE A 257 2.09 32.87 -2.03
CA PHE A 257 2.38 33.36 -3.37
C PHE A 257 3.80 32.95 -3.77
N GLY A 258 4.22 33.29 -4.99
CA GLY A 258 5.59 33.02 -5.41
C GLY A 258 5.75 33.06 -6.92
N GLY A 259 6.65 32.23 -7.43
CA GLY A 259 6.95 32.20 -8.86
C GLY A 259 7.48 30.85 -9.33
N TYR A 260 7.17 30.51 -10.56
CA TYR A 260 7.78 29.44 -11.31
C TYR A 260 8.92 30.01 -12.16
N ALA A 261 10.14 29.58 -11.88
CA ALA A 261 11.32 29.88 -12.67
C ALA A 261 11.58 28.71 -13.63
N ALA A 262 11.31 28.96 -14.91
CA ALA A 262 11.57 27.99 -15.97
C ALA A 262 13.05 27.86 -16.33
N GLN A 263 13.89 28.75 -15.83
CA GLN A 263 15.32 28.89 -16.16
C GLN A 263 16.13 28.81 -14.87
N SER A 264 17.40 28.41 -14.98
CA SER A 264 18.29 28.21 -13.84
C SER A 264 18.54 29.51 -13.08
N TRP A 265 18.51 29.41 -11.75
CA TRP A 265 19.09 30.43 -10.88
C TRP A 265 20.61 30.40 -10.97
N ASN A 266 21.25 31.52 -10.66
CA ASN A 266 22.69 31.62 -10.48
C ASN A 266 23.02 32.69 -9.44
N SER A 267 24.31 32.82 -9.11
CA SER A 267 24.82 33.77 -8.12
C SER A 267 25.68 34.89 -8.72
N ALA A 268 25.60 35.16 -10.03
CA ALA A 268 26.58 35.98 -10.76
C ALA A 268 26.31 37.50 -10.75
N GLY A 269 25.22 37.95 -10.12
CA GLY A 269 24.83 39.35 -10.03
C GLY A 269 24.22 39.91 -11.31
N ASN A 270 23.58 39.07 -12.13
CA ASN A 270 23.04 39.44 -13.42
C ASN A 270 21.57 39.09 -13.58
N TYR A 271 20.94 39.74 -14.55
CA TYR A 271 19.61 39.38 -14.99
C TYR A 271 19.62 38.17 -15.92
N ILE A 272 18.54 37.39 -15.87
CA ILE A 272 18.34 36.15 -16.62
C ILE A 272 17.01 36.28 -17.37
N ASN A 273 17.02 35.96 -18.66
CA ASN A 273 15.78 35.90 -19.44
C ASN A 273 14.95 34.71 -18.94
N ALA A 274 13.68 34.92 -18.61
CA ALA A 274 12.85 33.92 -17.94
C ALA A 274 11.68 33.46 -18.82
N ILE A 275 11.95 33.13 -20.09
CA ILE A 275 10.94 32.58 -21.01
C ILE A 275 10.17 31.44 -20.33
N ASN A 276 8.84 31.44 -20.45
CA ASN A 276 7.91 30.50 -19.82
C ASN A 276 7.80 30.57 -18.28
N SER A 277 8.48 31.52 -17.63
CA SER A 277 8.32 31.76 -16.19
C SER A 277 7.04 32.54 -15.90
N PHE A 278 6.55 32.44 -14.66
CA PHE A 278 5.38 33.19 -14.22
C PHE A 278 5.43 33.41 -12.71
N LEU A 279 4.88 34.54 -12.27
CA LEU A 279 4.51 34.72 -10.86
C LEU A 279 3.13 34.13 -10.62
N PHE A 280 2.82 33.82 -9.37
CA PHE A 280 1.48 33.38 -8.98
C PHE A 280 1.10 33.89 -7.60
N LEU A 281 -0.21 34.02 -7.42
CA LEU A 281 -0.87 34.26 -6.16
C LEU A 281 -1.73 33.03 -5.83
N LEU A 282 -1.65 32.54 -4.59
CA LEU A 282 -2.52 31.46 -4.09
C LEU A 282 -3.54 31.99 -3.07
N THR A 283 -3.08 32.81 -2.12
CA THR A 283 -3.94 33.47 -1.12
C THR A 283 -3.44 34.89 -0.86
N ASN A 284 -4.34 35.86 -0.68
CA ASN A 284 -4.00 37.25 -0.30
C ASN A 284 -5.02 37.87 0.67
N ALA A 285 -4.68 39.06 1.15
CA ALA A 285 -5.55 39.90 1.98
C ALA A 285 -6.89 40.24 1.34
N ASN A 286 -6.93 40.32 0.00
CA ASN A 286 -8.09 40.79 -0.75
C ASN A 286 -9.06 39.65 -1.13
N GLY A 287 -8.80 38.41 -0.72
CA GLY A 287 -9.62 37.24 -1.07
C GLY A 287 -9.67 36.95 -2.57
N SER A 288 -8.67 37.39 -3.33
CA SER A 288 -8.57 37.11 -4.75
C SER A 288 -8.38 35.61 -5.00
N GLN A 289 -8.99 35.09 -6.06
CA GLN A 289 -8.80 33.70 -6.48
C GLN A 289 -7.33 33.45 -6.88
N PRO A 290 -6.84 32.20 -6.77
CA PRO A 290 -5.51 31.86 -7.25
C PRO A 290 -5.30 32.34 -8.69
N THR A 291 -4.24 33.12 -8.92
CA THR A 291 -4.02 33.85 -10.17
C THR A 291 -2.59 33.67 -10.65
N LYS A 292 -2.43 33.45 -11.97
CA LYS A 292 -1.14 33.37 -12.65
C LYS A 292 -0.82 34.70 -13.34
N PHE A 293 0.43 35.13 -13.24
CA PHE A 293 0.99 36.34 -13.85
C PHE A 293 2.14 35.95 -14.77
N PRO A 294 1.88 35.71 -16.07
CA PRO A 294 2.93 35.34 -17.02
C PRO A 294 4.02 36.40 -17.16
N TYR A 295 5.25 35.96 -17.42
CA TYR A 295 6.33 36.81 -17.91
C TYR A 295 5.93 37.44 -19.25
N ASN A 296 6.12 38.75 -19.40
CA ASN A 296 5.60 39.51 -20.55
C ASN A 296 6.54 39.49 -21.77
N ASN A 297 7.64 38.71 -21.73
CA ASN A 297 8.71 38.67 -22.73
C ASN A 297 9.41 40.01 -22.97
N ASN A 298 9.29 40.95 -22.03
CA ASN A 298 9.90 42.27 -22.11
C ASN A 298 10.83 42.50 -20.91
N GLY A 299 12.12 42.72 -21.22
CA GLY A 299 13.14 42.97 -20.21
C GLY A 299 13.77 41.70 -19.64
N ASP A 300 13.99 41.74 -18.32
CA ASP A 300 14.73 40.74 -17.55
C ASP A 300 13.77 39.95 -16.66
N GLY A 301 13.82 38.62 -16.64
CA GLY A 301 12.77 37.82 -16.01
C GLY A 301 13.11 37.27 -14.62
N LEU A 302 14.39 37.02 -14.32
CA LEU A 302 14.92 36.68 -12.99
C LEU A 302 16.17 37.52 -12.72
N TYR A 303 16.56 37.63 -11.45
CA TYR A 303 17.83 38.22 -11.05
C TYR A 303 18.63 37.24 -10.18
N GLY A 304 19.76 36.76 -10.69
CA GLY A 304 20.61 35.79 -10.03
C GLY A 304 21.76 36.48 -9.30
N HIS A 305 21.59 36.81 -8.03
CA HIS A 305 22.61 37.51 -7.24
C HIS A 305 22.79 36.83 -5.88
N GLY A 306 23.99 36.33 -5.57
CA GLY A 306 24.23 35.47 -4.40
C GLY A 306 23.86 36.06 -3.02
N GLY A 307 23.74 37.39 -2.92
CA GLY A 307 23.25 38.07 -1.70
C GLY A 307 21.73 38.30 -1.64
N TYR A 308 20.97 37.85 -2.64
CA TYR A 308 19.53 38.05 -2.74
C TYR A 308 18.85 36.68 -2.66
N GLY A 309 17.65 36.60 -2.09
CA GLY A 309 16.83 35.40 -2.22
C GLY A 309 16.18 35.31 -3.61
N PRO A 310 15.18 34.44 -3.78
CA PRO A 310 14.42 34.36 -5.02
C PRO A 310 13.95 35.73 -5.50
N THR A 311 14.35 36.11 -6.72
CA THR A 311 14.06 37.43 -7.28
C THR A 311 13.61 37.33 -8.74
N PHE A 312 12.40 37.81 -9.01
CA PHE A 312 11.75 37.76 -10.30
C PHE A 312 11.59 39.18 -10.87
N GLY A 313 11.95 39.35 -12.14
CA GLY A 313 11.68 40.54 -12.93
C GLY A 313 12.75 41.64 -12.87
N GLY A 314 12.85 42.42 -13.93
CA GLY A 314 13.71 43.60 -14.03
C GLY A 314 13.18 44.72 -13.14
N GLY A 315 13.99 45.20 -12.19
CA GLY A 315 13.51 46.09 -11.12
C GLY A 315 12.70 45.37 -10.02
N HIS A 316 12.67 44.03 -10.06
CA HIS A 316 12.11 43.09 -9.09
C HIS A 316 10.60 43.20 -8.83
N ASP A 317 9.81 42.65 -9.75
CA ASP A 317 8.36 42.43 -9.56
C ASP A 317 8.06 41.67 -8.25
N LEU A 318 8.94 40.72 -7.89
CA LEU A 318 8.95 40.04 -6.60
C LEU A 318 10.39 39.81 -6.14
N HIS A 319 10.73 40.30 -4.94
CA HIS A 319 12.03 40.12 -4.31
C HIS A 319 11.90 39.57 -2.89
N VAL A 320 12.63 38.51 -2.58
CA VAL A 320 12.83 38.03 -1.21
C VAL A 320 14.23 38.41 -0.75
N CYS A 321 14.32 39.20 0.32
CA CYS A 321 15.61 39.64 0.85
C CYS A 321 16.32 38.56 1.68
N ASP A 322 17.62 38.73 1.87
CA ASP A 322 18.41 37.94 2.81
C ASP A 322 17.84 38.04 4.24
N ASN A 323 17.78 36.91 4.96
CA ASN A 323 17.22 36.86 6.31
C ASN A 323 15.77 37.41 6.39
N SER A 324 14.96 37.13 5.37
CA SER A 324 13.59 37.66 5.22
C SER A 324 12.60 37.33 6.35
N ASN A 325 12.95 36.42 7.25
CA ASN A 325 12.20 36.15 8.48
C ASN A 325 12.36 37.22 9.56
N THR A 326 13.46 37.97 9.54
CA THR A 326 13.78 39.01 10.54
C THR A 326 13.94 40.39 9.91
N VAL A 327 14.22 40.45 8.61
CA VAL A 327 14.39 41.70 7.85
C VAL A 327 13.17 41.96 6.97
N ASN A 328 12.54 43.13 7.14
CA ASN A 328 11.39 43.56 6.34
C ASN A 328 11.81 44.33 5.08
N ASN A 329 12.63 43.71 4.23
CA ASN A 329 13.12 44.31 2.99
C ASN A 329 12.80 43.47 1.74
N SER A 330 12.00 42.41 1.89
CA SER A 330 11.37 41.76 0.74
C SER A 330 10.27 42.68 0.23
N TYR A 331 10.01 42.68 -1.08
CA TYR A 331 9.02 43.57 -1.66
C TYR A 331 8.41 43.07 -2.96
N CYS A 332 7.30 43.70 -3.33
CA CYS A 332 6.62 43.52 -4.60
C CYS A 332 6.58 44.83 -5.37
N ASN A 333 7.00 44.79 -6.64
CA ASN A 333 6.96 45.93 -7.55
C ASN A 333 6.35 45.59 -8.93
N ILE A 334 5.41 44.65 -8.96
CA ILE A 334 4.66 44.30 -10.17
C ILE A 334 3.75 45.49 -10.59
N PRO A 335 3.54 45.76 -11.89
CA PRO A 335 4.15 45.12 -13.06
C PRO A 335 5.41 45.85 -13.57
N SER A 336 6.46 45.08 -13.83
CA SER A 336 7.59 45.47 -14.66
C SER A 336 7.82 44.41 -15.75
N SER A 337 8.28 43.23 -15.36
CA SER A 337 8.57 42.11 -16.26
C SER A 337 7.48 41.04 -16.25
N TYR A 338 6.58 41.09 -15.29
CA TYR A 338 5.42 40.19 -15.23
C TYR A 338 4.12 40.98 -15.40
N THR A 339 3.15 40.33 -16.04
CA THR A 339 1.82 40.92 -16.23
C THR A 339 1.08 41.10 -14.91
N SER A 340 0.22 42.13 -14.80
CA SER A 340 -0.62 42.36 -13.62
C SER A 340 -2.09 42.39 -14.02
N SER A 341 -2.78 41.24 -13.93
CA SER A 341 -4.21 41.12 -14.26
C SER A 341 -5.14 41.68 -13.17
N LEU A 342 -4.66 41.82 -11.93
CA LEU A 342 -5.47 42.31 -10.80
C LEU A 342 -5.43 43.84 -10.63
N GLY A 343 -4.47 44.53 -11.27
CA GLY A 343 -4.32 45.98 -11.17
C GLY A 343 -3.93 46.50 -9.77
N LEU A 344 -3.47 45.62 -8.87
CA LEU A 344 -3.13 45.96 -7.48
C LEU A 344 -1.70 46.50 -7.31
N GLY A 345 -0.85 46.35 -8.34
CA GLY A 345 0.52 46.82 -8.32
C GLY A 345 1.32 46.23 -7.15
N GLN A 346 1.98 47.09 -6.38
CA GLN A 346 2.78 46.72 -5.20
C GLN A 346 1.97 46.02 -4.09
N ALA A 347 0.63 46.15 -4.08
CA ALA A 347 -0.24 45.50 -3.12
C ALA A 347 -0.70 44.08 -3.54
N THR A 348 -0.20 43.55 -4.66
CA THR A 348 -0.72 42.31 -5.27
C THR A 348 -0.70 41.10 -4.35
N PHE A 349 0.42 40.88 -3.64
CA PHE A 349 0.62 39.67 -2.84
C PHE A 349 0.16 39.82 -1.39
N THR A 350 0.66 40.83 -0.68
CA THR A 350 0.42 41.01 0.76
C THR A 350 -0.48 42.19 1.10
N GLY A 351 -0.92 42.97 0.10
CA GLY A 351 -1.61 44.24 0.33
C GLY A 351 -0.67 45.43 0.64
N ALA A 352 0.65 45.19 0.73
CA ALA A 352 1.65 46.21 1.00
C ALA A 352 2.89 46.02 0.12
N HIS A 353 3.69 47.08 -0.06
CA HIS A 353 4.92 47.03 -0.85
C HIS A 353 5.96 46.09 -0.26
N ASN A 354 6.24 46.19 1.05
CA ASN A 354 7.21 45.36 1.76
C ASN A 354 6.54 44.24 2.55
N PHE A 355 7.27 43.13 2.76
CA PHE A 355 6.83 42.03 3.60
C PHE A 355 8.01 41.27 4.23
N GLN A 356 7.71 40.56 5.33
CA GLN A 356 8.55 39.51 5.89
C GLN A 356 8.00 38.14 5.52
N THR A 357 8.86 37.12 5.55
CA THR A 357 8.47 35.74 5.26
C THR A 357 8.48 34.91 6.54
N THR A 358 7.60 33.92 6.65
CA THR A 358 7.66 32.90 7.69
C THR A 358 8.09 31.55 7.15
N GLU A 359 8.11 31.41 5.82
CA GLU A 359 8.62 30.24 5.12
C GLU A 359 8.90 30.59 3.64
N VAL A 360 9.94 29.96 3.08
CA VAL A 360 10.18 29.90 1.64
C VAL A 360 10.52 28.45 1.28
N GLU A 361 9.67 27.81 0.49
CA GLU A 361 9.87 26.47 -0.04
C GLU A 361 10.19 26.55 -1.53
N VAL A 362 11.18 25.78 -1.98
CA VAL A 362 11.52 25.67 -3.41
C VAL A 362 11.49 24.22 -3.79
N PHE A 363 10.77 23.94 -4.87
CA PHE A 363 10.64 22.61 -5.43
C PHE A 363 11.18 22.58 -6.84
N LYS A 364 11.92 21.52 -7.18
CA LYS A 364 12.30 21.23 -8.57
C LYS A 364 11.35 20.20 -9.17
N LEU A 365 11.29 20.15 -10.49
CA LEU A 365 10.59 19.07 -11.18
C LEU A 365 11.22 17.71 -10.85
N SER A 366 10.41 16.76 -10.39
CA SER A 366 10.86 15.36 -10.27
C SER A 366 10.90 14.72 -11.66
N GLN A 367 12.00 14.03 -11.98
CA GLN A 367 12.14 13.27 -13.24
C GLN A 367 11.37 11.95 -13.21
#